data_AF-A0A0C3L8X0-F1
#
_entry.id   AF-A0A0C3L8X0-F1
#
_cell.length_a   1.000
_cell.length_b   1.000
_cell.length_c   1.000
_cell.angle_alpha   90.00
_cell.angle_beta   90.00
_cell.angle_gamma   90.00
#
_symmetry.space_group_name_H-M   'P 1'
#
loop_
_entity.id
_entity.type
_entity.pdbx_description
1 polymer ?
#
loop_
_entity_poly.entity_id
_entity_poly.type
_entity_poly.pdbx_seq_one_letter_code
_entity_poly.pdbx_strand_id
1 'polypeptide(L)'
;MASRLATIFGTEQDRVNCSFYYKIGACRHGDRCSRKHIRPPFSQTILLPNVYHNPAHDPSNKLTEKELQDNFDAVYEDLYCELAKYGHLLELHVCDNVGDHLIGNVYARYEWETEAQKAVEQLNERWYAGRPLYAELSPVTDFREACCRQNENGECNRGGFCNFMHLRNPSAPLASALRAGQRLDRRLNPPGPTEGGGWEPPAAKNGAESGSQGWNRSERRRSASPSHRSDKDSRYRERDERYDDRQGSRR
;
A
#
# COMPACT_ATOMS: atom_id res chain seq x y z
N MET A 1 29.56 14.83 6.65
CA MET A 1 29.81 13.41 7.00
C MET A 1 28.50 12.64 7.15
N ALA A 2 27.54 13.09 7.97
CA ALA A 2 26.24 12.41 8.15
C ALA A 2 25.34 12.35 6.89
N SER A 3 25.36 13.41 6.05
CA SER A 3 24.55 13.46 4.82
C SER A 3 24.93 12.41 3.77
N ARG A 4 26.19 11.98 3.74
CA ARG A 4 26.70 10.95 2.81
C ARG A 4 26.40 9.53 3.29
N LEU A 5 26.21 9.32 4.60
CA LEU A 5 25.88 8.02 5.18
C LEU A 5 24.38 7.71 5.05
N ALA A 6 23.52 8.72 5.21
CA ALA A 6 22.08 8.59 4.98
C ALA A 6 21.73 8.25 3.52
N THR A 7 22.59 8.59 2.56
CA THR A 7 22.43 8.24 1.14
C THR A 7 22.91 6.83 0.79
N ILE A 8 23.64 6.16 1.69
CA ILE A 8 24.20 4.82 1.44
C ILE A 8 23.30 3.73 2.01
N PHE A 9 22.65 3.96 3.16
CA PHE A 9 21.81 2.97 3.83
C PHE A 9 20.64 2.52 2.95
N GLY A 10 20.45 1.21 2.81
CA GLY A 10 19.40 0.62 1.95
C GLY A 10 19.73 0.59 0.45
N THR A 11 20.88 1.13 0.03
CA THR A 11 21.34 1.10 -1.37
C THR A 11 22.36 0.00 -1.61
N GLU A 12 22.66 -0.31 -2.88
CA GLU A 12 23.71 -1.28 -3.23
C GLU A 12 25.12 -0.84 -2.83
N GLN A 13 25.30 0.43 -2.46
CA GLN A 13 26.56 0.99 -1.98
C GLN A 13 26.82 0.62 -0.51
N ASP A 14 25.79 0.21 0.23
CA ASP A 14 25.94 -0.36 1.57
C ASP A 14 26.59 -1.74 1.47
N ARG A 15 27.85 -1.81 1.91
CA ARG A 15 28.63 -3.05 1.92
C ARG A 15 28.36 -3.92 3.14
N VAL A 16 27.67 -3.39 4.16
CA VAL A 16 27.39 -4.08 5.43
C VAL A 16 26.01 -4.71 5.40
N ASN A 17 25.00 -3.97 4.97
CA ASN A 17 23.61 -4.44 4.97
C ASN A 17 23.20 -4.97 3.60
N CYS A 18 22.34 -5.98 3.60
CA CYS A 18 21.80 -6.54 2.37
C CYS A 18 20.74 -5.61 1.79
N SER A 19 21.06 -4.94 0.68
CA SER A 19 20.13 -4.08 -0.04
C SER A 19 18.88 -4.82 -0.52
N PHE A 20 18.98 -6.09 -0.90
CA PHE A 20 17.84 -6.90 -1.33
C PHE A 20 16.91 -7.22 -0.16
N TYR A 21 17.44 -7.64 0.98
CA TYR A 21 16.60 -7.90 2.14
C TYR A 21 15.89 -6.62 2.61
N TYR A 22 16.60 -5.49 2.64
CA TYR A 22 16.01 -4.21 3.04
C TYR A 22 14.87 -3.76 2.11
N LYS A 23 15.08 -3.83 0.79
CA LYS A 23 14.10 -3.35 -0.20
C LYS A 23 12.97 -4.34 -0.49
N ILE A 24 13.27 -5.63 -0.49
CA ILE A 24 12.36 -6.69 -0.94
C ILE A 24 11.81 -7.51 0.23
N GLY A 25 12.44 -7.46 1.41
CA GLY A 25 12.07 -8.31 2.56
C GLY A 25 12.56 -9.75 2.43
N ALA A 26 13.19 -10.10 1.31
CA ALA A 26 13.69 -11.45 1.04
C ALA A 26 15.06 -11.41 0.33
N CYS A 27 15.86 -12.46 0.53
CA CYS A 27 17.16 -12.61 -0.10
C CYS A 27 17.36 -14.05 -0.57
N ARG A 28 17.83 -14.24 -1.80
CA ARG A 28 18.16 -15.55 -2.38
C ARG A 28 19.18 -16.37 -1.57
N HIS A 29 20.00 -15.72 -0.75
CA HIS A 29 20.99 -16.40 0.08
C HIS A 29 20.44 -16.78 1.46
N GLY A 30 19.25 -16.31 1.84
CA GLY A 30 18.67 -16.54 3.17
C GLY A 30 19.65 -16.20 4.29
N ASP A 31 19.74 -17.08 5.29
CA ASP A 31 20.66 -16.91 6.43
C ASP A 31 22.15 -17.09 6.07
N ARG A 32 22.45 -17.61 4.86
CA ARG A 32 23.83 -17.72 4.35
C ARG A 32 24.32 -16.46 3.64
N CYS A 33 23.55 -15.37 3.68
CA CYS A 33 23.95 -14.11 3.08
C CYS A 33 25.21 -13.55 3.77
N SER A 34 26.18 -13.08 2.99
CA SER A 34 27.38 -12.43 3.53
C SER A 34 27.12 -11.03 4.10
N ARG A 35 25.97 -10.44 3.74
CA ARG A 35 25.53 -9.12 4.23
C ARG A 35 24.46 -9.30 5.30
N LYS A 36 24.34 -8.34 6.21
CA LYS A 36 23.39 -8.41 7.33
C LYS A 36 21.95 -8.24 6.88
N HIS A 37 21.07 -9.08 7.42
CA HIS A 37 19.61 -8.96 7.34
C HIS A 37 19.11 -8.43 8.69
N ILE A 38 18.54 -7.22 8.69
CA ILE A 38 18.04 -6.58 9.91
C ILE A 38 16.52 -6.73 9.91
N ARG A 39 15.99 -7.66 10.72
CA ARG A 39 14.55 -7.76 10.98
C ARG A 39 14.12 -6.54 11.80
N PRO A 40 13.15 -5.75 11.33
CA PRO A 40 12.70 -4.58 12.07
C PRO A 40 11.91 -5.03 13.32
N PRO A 41 12.12 -4.42 14.49
CA PRO A 41 11.34 -4.71 15.70
C PRO A 41 9.91 -4.17 15.61
N PHE A 42 9.65 -3.20 14.71
CA PHE A 42 8.35 -2.63 14.40
C PHE A 42 8.31 -2.31 12.91
N SER A 43 7.20 -2.63 12.25
CA SER A 43 6.97 -2.33 10.84
C SER A 43 5.48 -2.30 10.56
N GLN A 44 5.08 -1.53 9.56
CA GLN A 44 3.72 -1.54 9.02
C GLN A 44 3.49 -2.73 8.08
N THR A 45 4.55 -3.34 7.58
CA THR A 45 4.50 -4.40 6.57
C THR A 45 4.81 -5.75 7.19
N ILE A 46 3.99 -6.75 6.87
CA ILE A 46 4.22 -8.15 7.22
C ILE A 46 4.55 -8.96 5.96
N LEU A 47 5.27 -10.05 6.14
CA LEU A 47 5.55 -11.06 5.13
C LEU A 47 5.04 -12.41 5.61
N LEU A 48 4.27 -13.08 4.77
CA LEU A 48 3.93 -14.49 4.88
C LEU A 48 4.62 -15.25 3.74
N PRO A 49 5.71 -15.97 3.99
CA PRO A 49 6.45 -16.65 2.93
C PRO A 49 5.71 -17.90 2.46
N ASN A 50 5.76 -18.17 1.15
CA ASN A 50 5.31 -19.41 0.54
C ASN A 50 3.85 -19.82 0.89
N VAL A 51 2.93 -18.86 0.92
CA VAL A 51 1.49 -19.08 1.16
C VAL A 51 0.75 -19.39 -0.13
N TYR A 52 1.03 -18.64 -1.20
CA TYR A 52 0.38 -18.84 -2.49
C TYR A 52 1.10 -19.90 -3.32
N HIS A 53 0.36 -20.90 -3.79
CA HIS A 53 0.86 -21.90 -4.73
C HIS A 53 0.11 -21.76 -6.03
N ASN A 54 0.78 -21.23 -7.05
CA ASN A 54 0.17 -21.07 -8.35
C ASN A 54 -0.02 -22.46 -9.01
N PRO A 55 -1.25 -22.89 -9.32
CA PRO A 55 -1.51 -24.15 -10.01
C PRO A 55 -0.82 -24.23 -11.37
N ALA A 56 -0.49 -23.10 -12.00
CA ALA A 56 0.21 -23.06 -13.29
C ALA A 56 1.61 -23.66 -13.26
N HIS A 57 2.27 -23.73 -12.09
CA HIS A 57 3.59 -24.34 -11.95
C HIS A 57 3.51 -25.88 -11.79
N ASP A 58 2.32 -26.46 -11.65
CA ASP A 58 2.12 -27.91 -11.61
C ASP A 58 2.19 -28.49 -13.04
N PRO A 59 3.09 -29.45 -13.33
CA PRO A 59 3.17 -30.13 -14.62
C PRO A 59 1.86 -30.81 -15.07
N SER A 60 0.96 -31.11 -14.13
CA SER A 60 -0.32 -31.78 -14.39
C SER A 60 -1.47 -30.80 -14.62
N ASN A 61 -1.20 -29.50 -14.66
CA ASN A 61 -2.23 -28.48 -14.77
C ASN A 61 -3.00 -28.58 -16.09
N LYS A 62 -4.33 -28.64 -16.00
CA LYS A 62 -5.27 -28.66 -17.13
C LYS A 62 -6.20 -27.44 -17.15
N LEU A 63 -5.99 -26.51 -16.23
CA LEU A 63 -6.83 -25.32 -16.07
C LEU A 63 -6.57 -24.32 -17.19
N THR A 64 -7.64 -23.68 -17.63
CA THR A 64 -7.59 -22.53 -18.54
C THR A 64 -7.09 -21.28 -17.81
N GLU A 65 -6.60 -20.27 -18.54
CA GLU A 65 -6.18 -19.00 -17.94
C GLU A 65 -7.30 -18.32 -17.15
N LYS A 66 -8.55 -18.49 -17.59
CA LYS A 66 -9.71 -17.98 -16.87
C LYS A 66 -9.89 -18.68 -15.53
N GLU A 67 -9.84 -20.00 -15.50
CA GLU A 67 -9.95 -20.76 -14.24
C GLU A 67 -8.76 -20.49 -13.31
N LEU A 68 -7.55 -20.28 -13.85
CA LEU A 68 -6.40 -19.85 -13.06
C LEU A 68 -6.64 -18.48 -12.43
N GLN A 69 -7.20 -17.52 -13.17
CA GLN A 69 -7.55 -16.22 -12.63
C GLN A 69 -8.67 -16.31 -11.59
N ASP A 70 -9.72 -17.09 -11.83
CA ASP A 70 -10.83 -17.28 -10.88
C ASP A 70 -10.33 -17.93 -9.58
N ASN A 71 -9.43 -18.92 -9.68
CA ASN A 71 -8.78 -19.53 -8.51
C ASN A 71 -7.89 -18.53 -7.76
N PHE A 72 -7.14 -17.69 -8.47
CA PHE A 72 -6.32 -16.66 -7.86
C PHE A 72 -7.18 -15.61 -7.14
N ASP A 73 -8.27 -15.18 -7.77
CA ASP A 73 -9.22 -14.23 -7.19
C ASP A 73 -9.82 -14.77 -5.88
N ALA A 74 -10.18 -16.06 -5.83
CA ALA A 74 -10.67 -16.70 -4.60
C ALA A 74 -9.61 -16.70 -3.48
N VAL A 75 -8.36 -17.04 -3.79
CA VAL A 75 -7.27 -16.99 -2.81
C VAL A 75 -6.99 -15.55 -2.35
N TYR A 76 -7.00 -14.59 -3.28
CA TYR A 76 -6.78 -13.19 -2.96
C TYR A 76 -7.89 -12.63 -2.06
N GLU A 77 -9.15 -12.97 -2.34
CA GLU A 77 -10.31 -12.60 -1.52
C GLU A 77 -10.19 -13.16 -0.09
N ASP A 78 -9.87 -14.44 0.03
CA ASP A 78 -9.71 -15.13 1.32
C ASP A 78 -8.59 -14.50 2.15
N LEU A 79 -7.41 -14.29 1.55
CA LEU A 79 -6.29 -13.61 2.19
C LEU A 79 -6.65 -12.18 2.60
N TYR A 80 -7.29 -11.41 1.73
CA TYR A 80 -7.64 -10.03 2.02
C TYR A 80 -8.65 -9.92 3.16
N CYS A 81 -9.70 -10.74 3.13
CA CYS A 81 -10.74 -10.75 4.16
C CYS A 81 -10.18 -11.20 5.51
N GLU A 82 -9.26 -12.17 5.52
CA GLU A 82 -8.62 -12.63 6.74
C GLU A 82 -7.67 -11.58 7.33
N LEU A 83 -6.81 -11.00 6.49
CA LEU A 83 -5.83 -10.02 6.92
C LEU A 83 -6.46 -8.69 7.35
N ALA A 84 -7.62 -8.33 6.79
CA ALA A 84 -8.37 -7.13 7.16
C ALA A 84 -8.94 -7.19 8.59
N LYS A 85 -9.05 -8.37 9.21
CA LYS A 85 -9.53 -8.50 10.60
C LYS A 85 -8.53 -7.97 11.63
N TYR A 86 -7.26 -7.92 11.28
CA TYR A 86 -6.20 -7.48 12.18
C TYR A 86 -6.01 -5.97 12.18
N GLY A 87 -6.40 -5.30 11.09
CA GLY A 87 -6.24 -3.86 10.95
C GLY A 87 -6.52 -3.35 9.53
N HIS A 88 -6.30 -2.06 9.32
CA HIS A 88 -6.54 -1.43 8.04
C HIS A 88 -5.41 -1.72 7.03
N LEU A 89 -5.64 -2.71 6.16
CA LEU A 89 -4.79 -2.98 4.99
C LEU A 89 -4.78 -1.80 4.00
N LEU A 90 -3.60 -1.22 3.81
CA LEU A 90 -3.32 -0.27 2.74
C LEU A 90 -3.08 -0.98 1.42
N GLU A 91 -2.27 -2.04 1.44
CA GLU A 91 -1.86 -2.80 0.26
C GLU A 91 -1.69 -4.28 0.59
N LEU A 92 -2.06 -5.15 -0.36
CA LEU A 92 -1.84 -6.60 -0.31
C LEU A 92 -1.22 -7.01 -1.65
N HIS A 93 -0.09 -7.69 -1.60
CA HIS A 93 0.69 -8.09 -2.77
C HIS A 93 1.03 -9.57 -2.69
N VAL A 94 0.77 -10.31 -3.76
CA VAL A 94 1.07 -11.74 -3.86
C VAL A 94 2.12 -11.97 -4.93
N CYS A 95 3.22 -12.63 -4.56
CA CYS A 95 4.32 -12.93 -5.46
C CYS A 95 4.09 -14.23 -6.22
N ASP A 96 4.21 -14.18 -7.55
CA ASP A 96 4.22 -15.30 -8.49
C ASP A 96 5.64 -15.50 -9.06
N ASN A 97 6.65 -15.28 -8.22
CA ASN A 97 8.03 -15.60 -8.54
C ASN A 97 8.22 -17.13 -8.55
N VAL A 98 9.18 -17.60 -9.35
CA VAL A 98 9.60 -19.02 -9.35
C VAL A 98 10.75 -19.27 -8.37
N GLY A 99 11.52 -18.24 -8.02
CA GLY A 99 12.70 -18.38 -7.15
C GLY A 99 12.31 -18.63 -5.69
N ASP A 100 12.98 -19.58 -5.04
CA ASP A 100 12.69 -20.07 -3.67
C ASP A 100 12.54 -18.99 -2.59
N HIS A 101 13.19 -17.84 -2.76
CA HIS A 101 13.17 -16.75 -1.80
C HIS A 101 11.95 -15.83 -1.93
N LEU A 102 11.21 -15.90 -3.04
CA LEU A 102 10.04 -15.05 -3.33
C LEU A 102 8.79 -15.83 -3.72
N ILE A 103 8.91 -17.11 -4.04
CA ILE A 103 7.80 -17.94 -4.49
C ILE A 103 6.68 -17.96 -3.45
N GLY A 104 5.48 -17.56 -3.89
CA GLY A 104 4.30 -17.60 -3.05
C GLY A 104 4.29 -16.63 -1.87
N ASN A 105 5.23 -15.68 -1.80
CA ASN A 105 5.27 -14.70 -0.72
C ASN A 105 4.07 -13.75 -0.80
N VAL A 106 3.42 -13.53 0.33
CA VAL A 106 2.34 -12.56 0.48
C VAL A 106 2.82 -11.44 1.38
N TYR A 107 2.74 -10.21 0.89
CA TYR A 107 3.06 -9.01 1.64
C TYR A 107 1.79 -8.23 1.92
N ALA A 108 1.61 -7.81 3.17
CA ALA A 108 0.50 -6.98 3.56
C ALA A 108 1.01 -5.78 4.36
N ARG A 109 0.60 -4.58 3.96
CA ARG A 109 0.95 -3.33 4.64
C ARG A 109 -0.27 -2.75 5.32
N TYR A 110 -0.18 -2.55 6.62
CA TYR A 110 -1.19 -1.94 7.47
C TYR A 110 -0.97 -0.44 7.61
N GLU A 111 -1.95 0.27 8.17
CA GLU A 111 -1.83 1.69 8.48
C GLU A 111 -0.95 1.91 9.73
N TRP A 112 -1.05 1.00 10.70
CA TRP A 112 -0.32 1.10 11.96
C TRP A 112 0.58 -0.10 12.22
N GLU A 113 1.71 0.13 12.87
CA GLU A 113 2.68 -0.91 13.22
C GLU A 113 2.11 -1.89 14.26
N THR A 114 1.21 -1.43 15.14
CA THR A 114 0.54 -2.26 16.14
C THR A 114 -0.41 -3.28 15.51
N GLU A 115 -1.08 -2.92 14.41
CA GLU A 115 -1.93 -3.82 13.64
C GLU A 115 -1.11 -4.93 12.97
N ALA A 116 0.02 -4.56 12.39
CA ALA A 116 0.97 -5.51 11.78
C ALA A 116 1.54 -6.49 12.82
N GLN A 117 1.96 -6.00 13.99
CA GLN A 117 2.44 -6.85 15.08
C GLN A 117 1.37 -7.85 15.55
N LYS A 118 0.14 -7.37 15.76
CA LYS A 118 -1.01 -8.22 16.12
C LYS A 118 -1.29 -9.28 15.06
N ALA A 119 -1.20 -8.92 13.78
CA ALA A 119 -1.37 -9.86 12.67
C ALA A 119 -0.31 -10.97 12.72
N VAL A 120 0.97 -10.63 12.91
CA VAL A 120 2.07 -11.60 13.00
C VAL A 120 1.86 -12.59 14.13
N GLU A 121 1.51 -12.12 15.33
CA GLU A 121 1.30 -12.97 16.50
C GLU A 121 0.17 -13.99 16.25
N GLN A 122 -0.98 -13.53 15.73
CA GLN A 122 -2.13 -14.40 15.53
C GLN A 122 -2.02 -15.31 14.30
N LEU A 123 -1.32 -14.88 13.24
CA LEU A 123 -1.15 -15.68 12.03
C LEU A 123 -0.20 -16.85 12.26
N ASN A 124 0.82 -16.70 13.11
CA ASN A 124 1.76 -17.79 13.44
C ASN A 124 1.11 -18.95 14.22
N GLU A 125 -0.07 -18.74 14.80
CA GLU A 125 -0.83 -19.79 15.50
C GLU A 125 -1.84 -20.51 14.59
N ARG A 126 -1.89 -20.15 13.31
CA ARG A 126 -2.91 -20.60 12.36
C ARG A 126 -2.38 -21.49 11.26
N TRP A 127 -3.32 -22.17 10.61
CA TRP A 127 -3.09 -23.05 9.48
C TRP A 127 -3.87 -22.55 8.27
N TYR A 128 -3.29 -22.72 7.09
CA TYR A 128 -3.89 -22.40 5.81
C TYR A 128 -3.66 -23.55 4.84
N ALA A 129 -4.71 -24.04 4.19
CA ALA A 129 -4.63 -25.15 3.23
C ALA A 129 -3.83 -26.38 3.73
N GLY A 130 -3.97 -26.72 5.02
CA GLY A 130 -3.28 -27.85 5.64
C GLY A 130 -1.79 -27.63 5.97
N ARG A 131 -1.30 -26.39 5.86
CA ARG A 131 0.06 -25.98 6.22
C ARG A 131 0.05 -24.93 7.33
N PRO A 132 1.02 -24.93 8.26
CA PRO A 132 1.13 -23.85 9.23
C PRO A 132 1.52 -22.56 8.52
N LEU A 133 0.93 -21.44 8.95
CA LEU A 133 1.33 -20.11 8.48
C LEU A 133 2.58 -19.66 9.25
N TYR A 134 3.48 -19.01 8.52
CA TYR A 134 4.60 -18.30 9.10
C TYR A 134 4.43 -16.83 8.75
N ALA A 135 4.44 -15.96 9.75
CA ALA A 135 4.35 -14.51 9.57
C ALA A 135 5.54 -13.84 10.25
N GLU A 136 6.15 -12.87 9.57
CA GLU A 136 7.19 -12.02 10.16
C GLU A 136 7.01 -10.56 9.76
N LEU A 137 7.55 -9.65 10.56
CA LEU A 137 7.63 -8.24 10.19
C LEU A 137 8.65 -8.06 9.05
N SER A 138 8.23 -7.35 8.01
CA SER A 138 9.03 -7.10 6.83
C SER A 138 9.60 -5.67 6.85
N PRO A 139 10.86 -5.45 6.44
CA PRO A 139 11.44 -4.10 6.33
C PRO A 139 10.92 -3.30 5.13
N VAL A 140 10.12 -3.91 4.25
CA VAL A 140 9.65 -3.28 3.01
C VAL A 140 8.71 -2.12 3.31
N THR A 141 9.07 -0.93 2.85
CA THR A 141 8.26 0.29 2.99
C THR A 141 7.61 0.70 1.68
N ASP A 142 8.35 0.61 0.56
CA ASP A 142 7.88 0.97 -0.78
C ASP A 142 7.93 -0.23 -1.75
N PHE A 143 6.76 -0.75 -2.12
CA PHE A 143 6.65 -1.84 -3.08
C PHE A 143 7.05 -1.45 -4.50
N ARG A 144 7.02 -0.16 -4.86
CA ARG A 144 7.42 0.29 -6.21
C ARG A 144 8.91 0.06 -6.48
N GLU A 145 9.74 0.11 -5.44
CA GLU A 145 11.16 -0.23 -5.55
C GLU A 145 11.41 -1.73 -5.46
N ALA A 146 10.45 -2.48 -4.93
CA ALA A 146 10.53 -3.92 -4.78
C ALA A 146 10.04 -4.71 -5.99
N CYS A 147 9.10 -4.13 -6.76
CA CYS A 147 8.50 -4.76 -7.93
C CYS A 147 9.44 -4.80 -9.13
N CYS A 148 9.35 -5.89 -9.89
CA CYS A 148 10.07 -6.04 -11.14
C CYS A 148 9.36 -5.27 -12.26
N ARG A 149 9.90 -4.11 -12.65
CA ARG A 149 9.36 -3.30 -13.76
C ARG A 149 9.25 -4.07 -15.08
N GLN A 150 10.16 -5.00 -15.35
CA GLN A 150 10.11 -5.83 -16.56
C GLN A 150 8.95 -6.82 -16.51
N ASN A 151 8.59 -7.32 -15.32
CA ASN A 151 7.46 -8.23 -15.15
C ASN A 151 6.12 -7.50 -15.27
N GLU A 152 6.04 -6.25 -14.80
CA GLU A 152 4.85 -5.40 -15.00
C GLU A 152 4.49 -5.26 -16.50
N ASN A 153 5.49 -5.28 -17.37
CA ASN A 153 5.32 -5.24 -18.82
C ASN A 153 5.21 -6.64 -19.47
N GLY A 154 5.33 -7.73 -18.71
CA GLY A 154 5.33 -9.11 -19.22
C GLY A 154 6.62 -9.54 -19.93
N GLU A 155 7.74 -8.83 -19.73
CA GLU A 155 8.99 -9.02 -20.46
C GLU A 155 10.13 -9.59 -19.59
N CYS A 156 9.87 -9.92 -18.33
CA CYS A 156 10.90 -10.44 -17.44
C CYS A 156 11.31 -11.87 -17.85
N ASN A 157 12.50 -12.02 -18.40
CA ASN A 157 13.08 -13.29 -18.85
C ASN A 157 14.06 -13.93 -17.83
N ARG A 158 14.11 -13.40 -16.60
CA ARG A 158 15.05 -13.89 -15.57
C ARG A 158 14.58 -15.16 -14.86
N GLY A 159 13.32 -15.56 -15.03
CA GLY A 159 12.72 -16.73 -14.38
C GLY A 159 12.97 -16.74 -12.87
N GLY A 160 13.43 -17.89 -12.35
CA GLY A 160 13.76 -18.05 -10.92
C GLY A 160 14.96 -17.23 -10.42
N PHE A 161 15.72 -16.58 -11.30
CA PHE A 161 16.85 -15.72 -10.93
C PHE A 161 16.47 -14.25 -10.72
N CYS A 162 15.20 -13.88 -10.94
CA CYS A 162 14.75 -12.53 -10.62
C CYS A 162 14.71 -12.33 -9.10
N ASN A 163 15.32 -11.24 -8.62
CA ASN A 163 15.35 -10.87 -7.20
C ASN A 163 14.34 -9.77 -6.85
N PHE A 164 13.43 -9.44 -7.77
CA PHE A 164 12.38 -8.43 -7.59
C PHE A 164 11.02 -9.11 -7.63
N MET A 165 10.02 -8.53 -6.97
CA MET A 165 8.69 -9.10 -6.84
C MET A 165 7.99 -9.16 -8.19
N HIS A 166 7.52 -10.34 -8.55
CA HIS A 166 6.61 -10.55 -9.69
C HIS A 166 5.21 -10.65 -9.12
N LEU A 167 4.42 -9.58 -9.23
CA LEU A 167 3.10 -9.56 -8.61
C LEU A 167 2.05 -10.21 -9.51
N ARG A 168 1.23 -11.10 -8.92
CA ARG A 168 -0.04 -11.53 -9.51
C ARG A 168 -1.13 -10.59 -8.99
N ASN A 169 -1.90 -10.03 -9.92
CA ASN A 169 -2.96 -9.08 -9.58
C ASN A 169 -4.34 -9.75 -9.64
N PRO A 170 -5.23 -9.44 -8.69
CA PRO A 170 -6.61 -9.91 -8.74
C PRO A 170 -7.37 -9.16 -9.84
N SER A 171 -8.54 -9.67 -10.21
CA SER A 171 -9.43 -8.94 -11.11
C SER A 171 -9.80 -7.58 -10.53
N ALA A 172 -9.74 -6.54 -11.37
CA ALA A 172 -10.00 -5.16 -10.96
C ALA A 172 -11.37 -4.96 -10.24
N PRO A 173 -12.47 -5.62 -10.66
CA PRO A 173 -13.74 -5.56 -9.94
C PRO A 173 -13.64 -6.08 -8.51
N LEU A 174 -12.98 -7.22 -8.31
CA LEU A 174 -12.78 -7.83 -6.99
C LEU A 174 -11.95 -6.90 -6.09
N ALA A 175 -10.82 -6.41 -6.60
CA ALA A 175 -9.96 -5.49 -5.85
C ALA A 175 -10.71 -4.22 -5.40
N SER A 176 -11.56 -3.67 -6.27
CA SER A 176 -12.39 -2.50 -5.96
C SER A 176 -13.45 -2.82 -4.89
N ALA A 177 -14.12 -3.96 -5.02
CA ALA A 177 -15.14 -4.42 -4.09
C ALA A 177 -14.57 -4.65 -2.67
N LEU A 178 -13.42 -5.32 -2.57
CA LEU A 178 -12.73 -5.58 -1.30
C LEU A 178 -12.34 -4.28 -0.57
N ARG A 179 -11.72 -3.34 -1.31
CA ARG A 179 -11.38 -2.03 -0.73
C ARG A 179 -12.63 -1.23 -0.34
N ALA A 180 -13.72 -1.33 -1.10
CA ALA A 180 -14.98 -0.69 -0.76
C ALA A 180 -15.61 -1.29 0.50
N GLY A 181 -15.58 -2.62 0.63
CA GLY A 181 -16.03 -3.36 1.81
C GLY A 181 -15.26 -2.94 3.07
N GLN A 182 -13.94 -2.92 3.01
CA GLN A 182 -13.11 -2.48 4.14
C GLN A 182 -13.36 -1.01 4.53
N ARG A 183 -13.56 -0.11 3.56
CA ARG A 183 -13.93 1.29 3.85
C ARG A 183 -15.28 1.40 4.53
N LEU A 184 -16.25 0.57 4.14
CA LEU A 184 -17.57 0.55 4.77
C LEU A 184 -17.46 -0.01 6.20
N ASP A 185 -16.76 -1.13 6.37
CA ASP A 185 -16.55 -1.73 7.69
C ASP A 185 -15.89 -0.73 8.66
N ARG A 186 -14.83 -0.03 8.23
CA ARG A 186 -14.19 1.01 9.05
C ARG A 186 -15.10 2.18 9.42
N ARG A 187 -16.12 2.48 8.59
CA ARG A 187 -17.12 3.52 8.92
C ARG A 187 -18.15 3.03 9.93
N LEU A 188 -18.51 1.74 9.85
CA LEU A 188 -19.47 1.12 10.77
C LEU A 188 -18.83 0.76 12.12
N ASN A 189 -17.57 0.36 12.08
CA ASN A 189 -16.74 -0.09 13.18
C ASN A 189 -15.48 0.79 13.26
N PRO A 190 -15.59 2.07 13.68
CA PRO A 190 -14.42 2.90 13.84
C PRO A 190 -13.48 2.28 14.89
N PRO A 191 -12.16 2.31 14.67
CA PRO A 191 -11.22 1.86 15.68
C PRO A 191 -11.46 2.67 16.96
N GLY A 192 -11.54 1.97 18.10
CA GLY A 192 -11.63 2.63 19.40
C GLY A 192 -10.41 3.55 19.61
N PRO A 193 -10.50 4.52 20.54
CA PRO A 193 -9.36 5.38 20.86
C PRO A 193 -8.17 4.48 21.23
N THR A 194 -7.12 4.54 20.41
CA THR A 194 -5.89 3.81 20.63
C THR A 194 -5.30 4.22 21.97
N GLU A 195 -4.94 3.26 22.83
CA GLU A 195 -4.16 3.47 24.07
C GLU A 195 -2.70 3.95 23.80
N GLY A 196 -2.46 4.60 22.66
CA GLY A 196 -1.17 5.16 22.25
C GLY A 196 -1.31 6.67 22.09
N GLY A 197 -0.75 7.41 23.05
CA GLY A 197 -0.89 8.86 23.20
C GLY A 197 -0.54 9.67 21.96
N GLY A 198 -1.57 10.21 21.32
CA GLY A 198 -1.51 11.38 20.46
C GLY A 198 -2.43 12.45 21.03
N TRP A 199 -1.99 13.71 21.07
CA TRP A 199 -2.80 14.82 21.54
C TRP A 199 -3.92 15.09 20.53
N GLU A 200 -5.17 14.82 20.90
CA GLU A 200 -6.34 15.23 20.11
C GLU A 200 -6.66 16.71 20.39
N PRO A 201 -6.76 17.58 19.37
CA PRO A 201 -7.33 18.90 19.56
C PRO A 201 -8.82 18.75 19.92
N PRO A 202 -9.36 19.57 20.85
CA PRO A 202 -10.74 19.42 21.29
C PRO A 202 -11.68 19.65 20.12
N ALA A 203 -12.51 18.64 19.82
CA ALA A 203 -13.60 18.74 18.88
C ALA A 203 -14.51 19.92 19.28
N ALA A 204 -14.67 20.87 18.36
CA ALA A 204 -15.64 21.95 18.52
C ALA A 204 -17.03 21.35 18.71
N LYS A 205 -17.58 21.53 19.92
CA LYS A 205 -18.94 21.14 20.27
C LYS A 205 -19.91 22.00 19.45
N ASN A 206 -20.25 21.57 18.24
CA ASN A 206 -21.46 22.05 17.57
C ASN A 206 -22.65 21.35 18.24
N GLY A 207 -23.20 22.02 19.25
CA GLY A 207 -24.46 21.62 19.86
C GLY A 207 -25.58 21.65 18.83
N ALA A 208 -26.02 20.48 18.38
CA ALA A 208 -27.30 20.30 17.72
C ALA A 208 -28.25 19.70 18.75
N GLU A 209 -28.88 20.59 19.52
CA GLU A 209 -29.99 20.24 20.41
C GLU A 209 -31.22 19.86 19.59
N SER A 210 -31.94 18.87 20.11
CA SER A 210 -33.12 18.26 19.52
C SER A 210 -34.22 19.28 19.19
N GLY A 211 -34.70 19.24 17.95
CA GLY A 211 -35.91 19.95 17.53
C GLY A 211 -36.78 19.05 16.66
N SER A 212 -37.66 18.28 17.30
CA SER A 212 -38.76 17.59 16.62
C SER A 212 -39.70 18.63 16.00
N GLN A 213 -39.85 18.65 14.67
CA GLN A 213 -41.02 19.27 14.05
C GLN A 213 -41.26 18.71 12.65
N GLY A 214 -42.50 18.27 12.45
CA GLY A 214 -42.94 17.42 11.35
C GLY A 214 -42.91 18.08 9.98
N TRP A 215 -42.60 17.25 8.99
CA TRP A 215 -42.70 17.57 7.57
C TRP A 215 -44.18 17.60 7.15
N ASN A 216 -44.79 18.79 7.15
CA ASN A 216 -46.03 19.02 6.43
C ASN A 216 -45.74 19.56 5.03
N ARG A 217 -46.06 18.73 4.05
CA ARG A 217 -46.00 18.96 2.62
C ARG A 217 -47.32 19.61 2.18
N SER A 218 -47.30 20.91 1.86
CA SER A 218 -48.33 21.52 0.99
C SER A 218 -47.91 22.90 0.46
N GLU A 219 -47.68 22.92 -0.85
CA GLU A 219 -48.03 23.97 -1.82
C GLU A 219 -47.88 25.47 -1.47
N ARG A 220 -47.03 26.18 -2.24
CA ARG A 220 -47.42 27.41 -2.94
C ARG A 220 -46.46 27.76 -4.09
N ARG A 221 -47.03 27.83 -5.29
CA ARG A 221 -46.43 28.36 -6.53
C ARG A 221 -46.40 29.91 -6.49
N ARG A 222 -45.36 30.54 -7.06
CA ARG A 222 -45.42 31.56 -8.16
C ARG A 222 -44.10 32.37 -8.31
N SER A 223 -43.42 32.10 -9.43
CA SER A 223 -42.88 33.01 -10.46
C SER A 223 -42.35 34.42 -10.12
N ALA A 224 -41.11 34.75 -10.53
CA ALA A 224 -40.76 35.83 -11.49
C ALA A 224 -39.23 35.93 -11.75
N SER A 225 -38.89 36.44 -12.93
CA SER A 225 -37.67 36.26 -13.73
C SER A 225 -36.54 37.31 -13.50
N PRO A 226 -35.37 37.22 -14.19
CA PRO A 226 -34.08 37.79 -13.79
C PRO A 226 -33.70 39.11 -14.50
N SER A 227 -32.67 39.80 -14.00
CA SER A 227 -32.04 40.93 -14.70
C SER A 227 -30.51 40.90 -14.61
N HIS A 228 -29.90 41.69 -15.50
CA HIS A 228 -28.66 41.49 -16.25
C HIS A 228 -27.53 42.47 -15.84
N ARG A 229 -26.27 42.08 -16.19
CA ARG A 229 -25.12 42.94 -16.63
C ARG A 229 -24.42 43.79 -15.53
N SER A 230 -23.12 44.07 -15.52
CA SER A 230 -22.00 43.91 -16.48
C SER A 230 -20.66 44.37 -15.82
N ASP A 231 -19.55 43.87 -16.37
CA ASP A 231 -18.28 44.56 -16.66
C ASP A 231 -17.20 44.88 -15.60
N LYS A 232 -15.95 44.55 -16.02
CA LYS A 232 -14.63 45.16 -15.72
C LYS A 232 -14.07 44.93 -14.31
N ASP A 233 -12.77 44.77 -14.08
CA ASP A 233 -11.61 45.25 -14.82
C ASP A 233 -10.36 44.39 -14.54
N SER A 234 -9.45 44.44 -15.49
CA SER A 234 -8.15 43.78 -15.53
C SER A 234 -7.07 44.86 -15.56
N ARG A 235 -6.00 44.64 -14.77
CA ARG A 235 -4.67 45.31 -14.73
C ARG A 235 -4.42 46.04 -13.42
N TYR A 236 -3.33 45.71 -12.74
CA TYR A 236 -2.17 46.60 -12.62
C TYR A 236 -0.95 45.78 -12.18
N ARG A 237 0.05 45.73 -13.06
CA ARG A 237 1.44 45.33 -12.82
C ARG A 237 2.25 46.62 -12.80
N GLU A 238 2.83 46.99 -11.67
CA GLU A 238 3.94 47.95 -11.50
C GLU A 238 4.78 47.33 -10.36
N ARG A 239 6.00 46.82 -10.52
CA ARG A 239 7.27 47.33 -11.08
C ARG A 239 7.84 48.54 -10.33
N ASP A 240 8.53 48.21 -9.24
CA ASP A 240 9.64 48.93 -8.61
C ASP A 240 10.62 47.82 -8.13
N GLU A 241 11.95 47.91 -8.13
CA GLU A 241 12.86 48.97 -8.53
C GLU A 241 14.28 48.35 -8.67
N ARG A 242 15.05 48.89 -9.62
CA ARG A 242 16.53 48.98 -9.74
C ARG A 242 17.44 48.06 -8.90
N TYR A 243 18.37 47.36 -9.56
CA TYR A 243 19.79 47.37 -9.17
C TYR A 243 20.73 47.02 -10.34
N ASP A 244 21.70 47.93 -10.53
CA ASP A 244 23.02 47.87 -11.17
C ASP A 244 23.23 47.59 -12.68
N ASP A 245 23.53 48.71 -13.35
CA ASP A 245 24.54 48.86 -14.40
C ASP A 245 25.87 48.15 -14.08
N ARG A 246 26.50 47.50 -15.07
CA ARG A 246 27.80 47.94 -15.64
C ARG A 246 28.43 46.91 -16.58
N GLN A 247 28.84 47.46 -17.73
CA GLN A 247 29.90 46.99 -18.64
C GLN A 247 29.54 45.79 -19.53
N GLY A 248 29.77 45.80 -20.84
CA GLY A 248 30.49 46.74 -21.68
C GLY A 248 30.80 46.00 -22.99
N SER A 249 30.32 46.55 -24.10
CA SER A 249 30.63 46.13 -25.47
C SER A 249 32.15 46.05 -25.71
N ARG A 250 32.60 45.02 -26.42
CA ARG A 250 33.58 45.14 -27.52
C ARG A 250 33.77 43.81 -28.26
N ARG A 251 33.41 43.88 -29.55
CA ARG A 251 33.99 43.22 -30.74
C ARG A 251 33.98 41.69 -30.83
#